data_AF-A0A1Y3SU58-F1
#
_entry.id   AF-A0A1Y3SU58-F1
#
_cell.length_a   1.000
_cell.length_b   1.000
_cell.length_c   1.000
_cell.angle_alpha   90.00
_cell.angle_beta   90.00
_cell.angle_gamma   90.00
#
_symmetry.space_group_name_H-M   'P 1'
#
loop_
_entity.id
_entity.type
_entity.pdbx_description
1 polymer ?
#
loop_
_entity_poly.entity_id
_entity_poly.type
_entity_poly.pdbx_seq_one_letter_code
_entity_poly.pdbx_strand_id
1 'polypeptide(L)'
;MNKKQQRQQKMFRQQEIVNAAKTAGRDLTAEEQAEFDSLQREIETLNGEIEAEEQVQRNANPVNVPPSAQQTPTDPAADTQRAVAEERQRIRDITGICRDFGLEADAYIQDGSTVDAVRAAALEHIRQHGAPVPARGNVNLIESEEDKFRAAAADALVMRSGMILDHPAEGARQMMGMTLRDLAIECLASEGQTGLNRRTSDELYGMLQRQFYNPTAAFPAILDNAINKAYVEGHKTVAVTFDQWTKKGSLKDFKTHDNNYIAGPVGEFLEVPEGGELKHDVFGDEKLPTRKLKTYGRQFTLTRQAFINDDIDLVTRIPAKYAASARKTINKQCYQILVSNPAIYDGTALFSSAHMNLLAKGTGITKEAVQGMILALQNQKDQFGEAIIIRPAIIIVPSGYMFDMYTLFFSPTINTEGNTQAVNPLYRYKDSIQVVEDPTINALCGGFGNVMPWWLLGAKDDTDFIEVDYLNGQEIPNIRRMETPGTLGFVWDIYLDWGISVMDYRGAIKNPGVEVKNPINLA
;
A
#
# COMPACT_ATOMS: atom_id res chain seq x y z
N MET A 1 53.87 24.16 -18.46
CA MET A 1 52.51 24.54 -18.91
C MET A 1 51.76 25.07 -17.70
N ASN A 2 50.98 26.14 -17.87
CA ASN A 2 50.15 26.67 -16.77
C ASN A 2 49.08 25.61 -16.40
N LYS A 3 48.72 25.44 -15.12
CA LYS A 3 47.72 24.45 -14.67
C LYS A 3 46.38 24.63 -15.40
N LYS A 4 46.02 25.88 -15.71
CA LYS A 4 44.85 26.22 -16.55
C LYS A 4 44.95 25.66 -17.99
N GLN A 5 46.16 25.63 -18.57
CA GLN A 5 46.40 25.06 -19.90
C GLN A 5 46.38 23.52 -19.87
N GLN A 6 46.92 22.90 -18.81
CA GLN A 6 46.86 21.44 -18.64
C GLN A 6 45.42 20.94 -18.49
N ARG A 7 44.58 21.66 -17.72
CA ARG A 7 43.14 21.38 -17.63
C ARG A 7 42.45 21.44 -18.99
N GLN A 8 42.74 22.48 -19.79
CA GLN A 8 42.15 22.62 -21.12
C GLN A 8 42.54 21.47 -22.07
N GLN A 9 43.79 21.01 -22.01
CA GLN A 9 44.22 19.85 -22.81
C GLN A 9 43.53 18.56 -22.42
N LYS A 10 43.35 18.30 -21.12
CA LYS A 10 42.66 17.09 -20.64
C LYS A 10 41.16 17.11 -20.97
N MET A 11 40.52 18.27 -20.87
CA MET A 11 39.14 18.47 -21.33
C MET A 11 39.00 18.24 -22.84
N PHE A 12 39.96 18.71 -23.63
CA PHE A 12 39.97 18.49 -25.08
C PHE A 12 40.08 17.00 -25.41
N ARG A 13 40.98 16.27 -24.73
CA ARG A 13 41.13 14.82 -24.87
C ARG A 13 39.86 14.05 -24.50
N GLN A 14 39.19 14.48 -23.42
CA GLN A 14 37.91 13.90 -23.00
C GLN A 14 36.82 14.09 -24.07
N GLN A 15 36.76 15.27 -24.70
CA GLN A 15 35.84 15.54 -25.81
C GLN A 15 36.16 14.70 -27.06
N GLU A 16 37.43 14.44 -27.36
CA GLU A 16 37.81 13.55 -28.48
C GLU A 16 37.29 12.12 -28.28
N ILE A 17 37.40 11.58 -27.07
CA ILE A 17 36.94 10.22 -26.74
C ILE A 17 35.41 10.11 -26.92
N VAL A 18 34.65 11.08 -26.41
CA VAL A 18 33.19 11.13 -26.56
C VAL A 18 32.78 11.34 -28.02
N ASN A 19 33.48 12.19 -28.76
CA ASN A 19 33.20 12.43 -30.17
C ASN A 19 33.54 11.20 -31.03
N ALA A 20 34.59 10.45 -30.71
CA ALA A 20 34.95 9.21 -31.39
C ALA A 20 33.87 8.13 -31.20
N ALA A 21 33.37 7.95 -29.96
CA ALA A 21 32.27 7.02 -29.66
C ALA A 21 30.97 7.42 -30.38
N LYS A 22 30.63 8.72 -30.35
CA LYS A 22 29.43 9.27 -31.02
C LYS A 22 29.50 9.14 -32.55
N THR A 23 30.67 9.32 -33.14
CA THR A 23 30.86 9.16 -34.60
C THR A 23 30.75 7.70 -35.02
N ALA A 24 31.13 6.77 -34.13
CA ALA A 24 30.99 5.34 -34.35
C ALA A 24 29.59 4.78 -33.99
N GLY A 25 28.67 5.61 -33.49
CA GLY A 25 27.29 5.21 -33.16
C GLY A 25 27.20 4.14 -32.06
N ARG A 26 28.21 4.05 -31.20
CA ARG A 26 28.34 3.05 -30.13
C ARG A 26 28.60 3.72 -28.78
N ASP A 27 28.31 3.00 -27.71
CA ASP A 27 28.74 3.39 -26.37
C ASP A 27 30.27 3.27 -26.22
N LEU A 28 30.80 3.97 -25.21
CA LEU A 28 32.22 3.95 -24.85
C LEU A 28 32.66 2.52 -24.54
N THR A 29 33.79 2.09 -25.08
CA THR A 29 34.37 0.79 -24.70
C THR A 29 34.85 0.83 -23.25
N ALA A 30 35.04 -0.34 -22.62
CA ALA A 30 35.55 -0.41 -21.25
C ALA A 30 36.92 0.29 -21.07
N GLU A 31 37.75 0.31 -22.12
CA GLU A 31 39.05 1.01 -22.13
C GLU A 31 38.88 2.54 -22.28
N GLU A 32 37.97 2.98 -23.15
CA GLU A 32 37.65 4.41 -23.34
C GLU A 32 36.96 5.00 -22.10
N GLN A 33 36.11 4.22 -21.43
CA GLN A 33 35.47 4.60 -20.18
C GLN A 33 36.50 4.75 -19.05
N ALA A 34 37.48 3.85 -18.95
CA ALA A 34 38.55 3.95 -17.98
C ALA A 34 39.47 5.16 -18.24
N GLU A 35 39.78 5.47 -19.51
CA GLU A 35 40.54 6.67 -19.89
C GLU A 35 39.73 7.94 -19.55
N PHE A 36 38.44 7.97 -19.86
CA PHE A 36 37.54 9.07 -19.53
C PHE A 36 37.46 9.34 -18.02
N ASP A 37 37.27 8.30 -17.21
CA ASP A 37 37.18 8.41 -15.75
C ASP A 37 38.52 8.85 -15.13
N SER A 38 39.64 8.44 -15.72
CA SER A 38 40.97 8.88 -15.28
C SER A 38 41.20 10.36 -15.58
N LEU A 39 40.82 10.84 -16.77
CA LEU A 39 40.91 12.24 -17.16
C LEU A 39 40.00 13.11 -16.30
N GLN A 40 38.80 12.63 -15.97
CA GLN A 40 37.85 13.33 -15.10
C GLN A 40 38.45 13.58 -13.70
N ARG A 41 39.04 12.55 -13.07
CA ARG A 41 39.71 12.68 -11.76
C ARG A 41 40.87 13.67 -11.82
N GLU A 42 41.64 13.67 -12.90
CA GLU A 42 42.76 14.58 -13.10
C GLU A 42 42.33 16.03 -13.35
N ILE A 43 41.15 16.24 -13.94
CA ILE A 43 40.56 17.58 -14.12
C ILE A 43 40.05 18.11 -12.77
N GLU A 44 39.44 17.25 -11.96
CA GLU A 44 38.96 17.61 -10.61
C GLU A 44 40.12 17.99 -9.68
N THR A 45 41.23 17.24 -9.71
CA THR A 45 42.44 17.61 -8.95
C THR A 45 43.04 18.93 -9.43
N LEU A 46 43.14 19.14 -10.76
CA LEU A 46 43.63 20.40 -11.32
C LEU A 46 42.72 21.59 -10.98
N ASN A 47 41.39 21.40 -10.96
CA ASN A 47 40.45 22.44 -10.53
C ASN A 47 40.65 22.81 -9.06
N GLY A 48 40.80 21.82 -8.17
CA GLY A 48 41.07 22.06 -6.76
C GLY A 48 42.41 22.79 -6.53
N GLU A 49 43.45 22.45 -7.29
CA GLU A 49 44.74 23.14 -7.22
C GLU A 49 44.69 24.58 -7.76
N ILE A 50 43.91 24.83 -8.82
CA ILE A 50 43.71 26.18 -9.37
C ILE A 50 42.91 27.04 -8.38
N GLU A 51 41.87 26.48 -7.76
CA GLU A 51 41.10 27.17 -6.72
C GLU A 51 41.96 27.46 -5.48
N ALA A 52 42.82 26.53 -5.07
CA ALA A 52 43.77 26.75 -3.99
C ALA A 52 44.80 27.85 -4.33
N GLU A 53 45.33 27.88 -5.57
CA GLU A 53 46.21 28.96 -6.04
C GLU A 53 45.49 30.32 -6.09
N GLU A 54 44.23 30.35 -6.55
CA GLU A 54 43.42 31.56 -6.57
C GLU A 54 43.02 32.04 -5.16
N GLN A 55 42.83 31.13 -4.21
CA GLN A 55 42.61 31.47 -2.79
C GLN A 55 43.88 31.97 -2.10
N VAL A 56 45.06 31.39 -2.40
CA VAL A 56 46.35 31.88 -1.90
C VAL A 56 46.68 33.25 -2.50
N GLN A 57 46.36 33.51 -3.77
CA GLN A 57 46.50 34.84 -4.39
C GLN A 57 45.48 35.87 -3.89
N ARG A 58 44.29 35.44 -3.43
CA ARG A 58 43.33 36.31 -2.73
C ARG A 58 43.73 36.61 -1.29
N ASN A 59 44.43 35.70 -0.60
CA ASN A 59 44.86 35.88 0.79
C ASN A 59 46.28 36.45 0.96
N ALA A 60 47.05 36.60 -0.12
CA ALA A 60 48.40 37.18 -0.09
C ALA A 60 48.47 38.71 -0.35
N ASN A 61 47.34 39.41 -0.44
CA ASN A 61 47.32 40.88 -0.56
C ASN A 61 46.10 41.52 0.13
N PRO A 62 46.27 42.14 1.30
CA PRO A 62 45.47 43.28 1.71
C PRO A 62 46.23 44.59 1.45
N VAL A 63 45.51 45.52 0.80
CA VAL A 63 45.80 46.95 0.65
C VAL A 63 46.83 47.34 -0.43
N ASN A 64 46.25 47.68 -1.58
CA ASN A 64 46.84 48.46 -2.65
C ASN A 64 47.18 49.88 -2.17
N VAL A 65 48.46 50.25 -2.16
CA VAL A 65 48.91 51.64 -2.17
C VAL A 65 49.73 51.84 -3.44
N PRO A 66 49.18 52.46 -4.51
CA PRO A 66 49.98 52.84 -5.66
C PRO A 66 50.94 53.99 -5.29
N PRO A 67 52.09 54.13 -5.99
CA PRO A 67 53.18 55.00 -5.59
C PRO A 67 52.89 56.48 -5.82
N SER A 68 53.57 57.29 -5.03
CA SER A 68 53.79 58.73 -5.20
C SER A 68 54.08 59.16 -6.64
N ALA A 69 53.46 60.28 -7.01
CA ALA A 69 53.58 60.99 -8.28
C ALA A 69 55.03 61.34 -8.67
N GLN A 70 55.34 61.19 -9.96
CA GLN A 70 56.22 62.11 -10.67
C GLN A 70 55.37 62.90 -11.68
N GLN A 71 55.28 64.19 -11.40
CA GLN A 71 54.65 65.21 -12.23
C GLN A 71 55.51 65.50 -13.47
N THR A 72 54.85 65.73 -14.60
CA THR A 72 55.26 66.70 -15.63
C THR A 72 53.97 67.28 -16.24
N PRO A 73 53.98 68.53 -16.74
CA PRO A 73 53.16 69.59 -16.15
C PRO A 73 51.78 69.78 -16.80
N THR A 74 50.85 70.20 -15.95
CA THR A 74 49.64 71.01 -16.19
C THR A 74 49.40 71.55 -17.60
N ASP A 75 48.22 71.22 -18.13
CA ASP A 75 47.50 72.03 -19.10
C ASP A 75 46.04 72.21 -18.59
N PRO A 76 45.66 73.37 -18.00
CA PRO A 76 44.38 73.53 -17.27
C PRO A 76 43.11 73.42 -18.13
N ALA A 77 43.25 73.33 -19.46
CA ALA A 77 42.15 73.10 -20.38
C ALA A 77 41.84 71.61 -20.63
N ALA A 78 42.80 70.70 -20.43
CA ALA A 78 42.62 69.26 -20.69
C ALA A 78 41.95 68.53 -19.51
N ASP A 79 42.23 68.94 -18.27
CA ASP A 79 41.64 68.32 -17.07
C ASP A 79 40.17 68.69 -16.87
N THR A 80 39.74 69.90 -17.27
CA THR A 80 38.33 70.29 -17.26
C THR A 80 37.52 69.52 -18.30
N GLN A 81 38.07 69.26 -19.49
CA GLN A 81 37.42 68.43 -20.51
C GLN A 81 37.34 66.95 -20.10
N ARG A 82 38.35 66.42 -19.41
CA ARG A 82 38.33 65.05 -18.86
C ARG A 82 37.30 64.91 -17.74
N ALA A 83 37.24 65.86 -16.79
CA ALA A 83 36.24 65.87 -15.74
C ALA A 83 34.80 65.96 -16.28
N VAL A 84 34.56 66.76 -17.33
CA VAL A 84 33.24 66.85 -17.99
C VAL A 84 32.91 65.57 -18.76
N ALA A 85 33.89 64.90 -19.37
CA ALA A 85 33.69 63.62 -20.04
C ALA A 85 33.37 62.49 -19.06
N GLU A 86 34.05 62.44 -17.91
CA GLU A 86 33.79 61.52 -16.80
C GLU A 86 32.41 61.75 -16.20
N GLU A 87 32.01 63.02 -16.02
CA GLU A 87 30.67 63.36 -15.52
C GLU A 87 29.56 62.93 -16.49
N ARG A 88 29.77 63.12 -17.80
CA ARG A 88 28.84 62.62 -18.82
C ARG A 88 28.75 61.10 -18.82
N GLN A 89 29.85 60.41 -18.51
CA GLN A 89 29.86 58.95 -18.42
C GLN A 89 29.12 58.48 -17.16
N ARG A 90 29.34 59.13 -16.01
CA ARG A 90 28.60 58.89 -14.77
C ARG A 90 27.09 59.03 -14.98
N ILE A 91 26.65 60.12 -15.63
CA ILE A 91 25.23 60.36 -15.90
C ILE A 91 24.63 59.27 -16.81
N ARG A 92 25.35 58.86 -17.86
CA ARG A 92 24.90 57.77 -18.74
C ARG A 92 24.74 56.45 -18.00
N ASP A 93 25.71 56.09 -17.17
CA ASP A 93 25.71 54.83 -16.43
C ASP A 93 24.58 54.81 -15.38
N ILE A 94 24.38 55.91 -14.64
CA ILE A 94 23.28 56.06 -13.68
C ILE A 94 21.92 55.99 -14.38
N THR A 95 21.77 56.69 -15.50
CA THR A 95 20.49 56.68 -16.27
C THR A 95 20.19 55.29 -16.82
N GLY A 96 21.21 54.54 -17.26
CA GLY A 96 21.07 53.16 -17.72
C GLY A 96 20.59 52.22 -16.61
N ILE A 97 21.26 52.24 -15.45
CA ILE A 97 20.88 51.42 -14.29
C ILE A 97 19.47 51.76 -13.83
N CYS A 98 19.15 53.05 -13.70
CA CYS A 98 17.82 53.48 -13.27
C CYS A 98 16.73 53.05 -14.27
N ARG A 99 16.99 53.11 -15.59
CA ARG A 99 16.05 52.62 -16.61
C ARG A 99 15.82 51.10 -16.52
N ASP A 100 16.87 50.31 -16.33
CA ASP A 100 16.77 48.86 -16.32
C ASP A 100 16.00 48.33 -15.09
N PHE A 101 16.07 49.04 -13.96
CA PHE A 101 15.45 48.65 -12.70
C PHE A 101 14.21 49.47 -12.31
N GLY A 102 13.76 50.39 -13.18
CA GLY A 102 12.55 51.20 -12.99
C GLY A 102 12.65 52.27 -11.89
N LEU A 103 13.83 52.84 -11.68
CA LEU A 103 14.12 53.90 -10.70
C LEU A 103 14.19 55.28 -11.38
N GLU A 104 13.91 56.34 -10.61
CA GLU A 104 14.03 57.73 -11.08
C GLU A 104 15.50 58.19 -11.07
N ALA A 105 16.03 58.59 -12.24
CA ALA A 105 17.44 58.96 -12.40
C ALA A 105 17.77 60.38 -11.90
N ASP A 106 16.80 61.30 -11.91
CA ASP A 106 17.03 62.73 -11.68
C ASP A 106 17.56 63.04 -10.27
N ALA A 107 17.06 62.34 -9.26
CA ALA A 107 17.51 62.53 -7.87
C ALA A 107 18.99 62.15 -7.70
N TYR A 108 19.41 61.00 -8.26
CA TYR A 108 20.80 60.52 -8.13
C TYR A 108 21.80 61.35 -8.93
N ILE A 109 21.36 61.98 -10.03
CA ILE A 109 22.18 62.88 -10.84
C ILE A 109 22.38 64.22 -10.11
N GLN A 110 21.32 64.77 -9.50
CA GLN A 110 21.39 66.04 -8.76
C GLN A 110 22.20 65.95 -7.47
N ASP A 111 22.10 64.83 -6.75
CA ASP A 111 22.80 64.61 -5.49
C ASP A 111 24.30 64.26 -5.68
N GLY A 112 24.78 64.13 -6.92
CA GLY A 112 26.17 63.79 -7.20
C GLY A 112 26.56 62.37 -6.79
N SER A 113 25.59 61.46 -6.71
CA SER A 113 25.81 60.08 -6.27
C SER A 113 26.76 59.32 -7.19
N THR A 114 27.60 58.46 -6.63
CA THR A 114 28.51 57.60 -7.41
C THR A 114 27.73 56.44 -8.05
N VAL A 115 28.25 55.91 -9.17
CA VAL A 115 27.63 54.79 -9.90
C VAL A 115 27.43 53.56 -9.00
N ASP A 116 28.36 53.31 -8.08
CA ASP A 116 28.28 52.17 -7.17
C ASP A 116 27.18 52.33 -6.10
N ALA A 117 26.90 53.57 -5.65
CA ALA A 117 25.80 53.84 -4.74
C ALA A 117 24.44 53.59 -5.41
N VAL A 118 24.30 53.97 -6.68
CA VAL A 118 23.08 53.72 -7.47
C VAL A 118 22.89 52.22 -7.75
N ARG A 119 23.97 51.47 -8.02
CA ARG A 119 23.89 50.00 -8.15
C ARG A 119 23.44 49.34 -6.85
N ALA A 120 23.95 49.77 -5.70
CA ALA A 120 23.52 49.25 -4.40
C ALA A 120 22.03 49.54 -4.14
N ALA A 121 21.56 50.75 -4.46
CA ALA A 121 20.15 51.11 -4.36
C ALA A 121 19.26 50.30 -5.32
N ALA A 122 19.72 50.04 -6.55
CA ALA A 122 19.02 49.20 -7.52
C ALA A 122 18.91 47.74 -7.05
N LEU A 123 19.98 47.18 -6.50
CA LEU A 123 19.99 45.83 -5.91
C LEU A 123 19.02 45.72 -4.72
N GLU A 124 18.94 46.75 -3.88
CA GLU A 124 17.98 46.79 -2.77
C GLU A 124 16.53 46.92 -3.28
N HIS A 125 16.29 47.70 -4.34
CA HIS A 125 14.98 47.80 -4.97
C HIS A 125 14.49 46.45 -5.52
N ILE A 126 15.38 45.68 -6.16
CA ILE A 126 15.11 44.31 -6.62
C ILE A 126 14.86 43.37 -5.43
N ARG A 127 15.60 43.52 -4.32
CA ARG A 127 15.37 42.70 -3.12
C ARG A 127 13.97 42.93 -2.54
N GLN A 128 13.50 44.18 -2.56
CA GLN A 128 12.20 44.55 -2.00
C GLN A 128 11.02 44.25 -2.94
N HIS A 129 11.21 44.36 -4.26
CA HIS A 129 10.13 44.21 -5.25
C HIS A 129 10.24 42.95 -6.12
N GLY A 130 11.36 42.24 -6.06
CA GLY A 130 11.66 41.01 -6.82
C GLY A 130 11.40 39.72 -6.05
N ALA A 131 10.58 39.75 -5.00
CA ALA A 131 10.05 38.52 -4.42
C ALA A 131 9.24 37.79 -5.51
N PRO A 132 9.55 36.52 -5.85
CA PRO A 132 8.76 35.78 -6.83
C PRO A 132 7.33 35.73 -6.31
N VAL A 133 6.38 36.18 -7.15
CA VAL A 133 4.95 35.98 -6.92
C VAL A 133 4.78 34.51 -6.55
N PRO A 134 4.22 34.16 -5.38
CA PRO A 134 3.92 32.77 -5.10
C PRO A 134 2.86 32.36 -6.10
N ALA A 135 3.30 31.65 -7.15
CA ALA A 135 2.42 30.82 -7.94
C ALA A 135 1.75 29.88 -6.94
N ARG A 136 0.49 30.19 -6.60
CA ARG A 136 -0.37 29.30 -5.84
C ARG A 136 -0.61 28.08 -6.71
N GLY A 137 0.28 27.12 -6.57
CA GLY A 137 0.35 25.91 -7.36
C GLY A 137 1.66 25.23 -7.01
N ASN A 138 1.69 24.53 -5.87
CA ASN A 138 2.64 23.43 -5.70
C ASN A 138 2.32 22.40 -6.78
N VAL A 139 2.87 22.59 -7.99
CA VAL A 139 2.93 21.51 -8.97
C VAL A 139 4.01 20.58 -8.48
N ASN A 140 3.61 19.62 -7.65
CA ASN A 140 4.40 18.43 -7.41
C ASN A 140 4.49 17.70 -8.76
N LEU A 141 5.62 17.85 -9.47
CA LEU A 141 6.00 17.02 -10.63
C LEU A 141 6.37 15.60 -10.15
N ILE A 142 5.45 14.93 -9.47
CA ILE A 142 5.61 13.53 -9.05
C ILE A 142 4.74 12.62 -9.93
N GLU A 143 3.66 13.15 -10.54
CA GLU A 143 2.78 12.40 -11.45
C GLU A 143 2.67 13.11 -12.81
N SER A 144 2.78 12.34 -13.90
CA SER A 144 2.57 12.86 -15.25
C SER A 144 1.09 13.24 -15.45
N GLU A 145 0.80 14.19 -16.35
CA GLU A 145 -0.59 14.56 -16.68
C GLU A 145 -1.41 13.35 -17.17
N GLU A 146 -0.76 12.38 -17.85
CA GLU A 146 -1.40 11.12 -18.22
C GLU A 146 -1.76 10.25 -17.02
N ASP A 147 -0.91 10.18 -15.99
CA ASP A 147 -1.19 9.37 -14.80
C ASP A 147 -2.35 9.95 -13.99
N LYS A 148 -2.41 11.29 -13.87
CA LYS A 148 -3.55 11.99 -13.24
C LYS A 148 -4.84 11.73 -14.01
N PHE A 149 -4.80 11.82 -15.33
CA PHE A 149 -5.94 11.50 -16.19
C PHE A 149 -6.40 10.05 -15.98
N ARG A 150 -5.47 9.09 -15.97
CA ARG A 150 -5.78 7.67 -15.76
C ARG A 150 -6.41 7.42 -14.39
N ALA A 151 -5.88 8.04 -13.34
CA ALA A 151 -6.41 7.94 -11.99
C ALA A 151 -7.82 8.54 -11.89
N ALA A 152 -8.03 9.73 -12.45
CA ALA A 152 -9.33 10.41 -12.49
C ALA A 152 -10.37 9.62 -13.29
N ALA A 153 -9.99 9.09 -14.44
CA ALA A 153 -10.85 8.26 -15.28
C ALA A 153 -11.25 6.95 -14.60
N ALA A 154 -10.31 6.28 -13.92
CA ALA A 154 -10.59 5.06 -13.18
C ALA A 154 -11.55 5.32 -12.01
N ASP A 155 -11.34 6.41 -11.26
CA ASP A 155 -12.23 6.79 -10.16
C ASP A 155 -13.61 7.21 -10.64
N ALA A 156 -13.69 7.91 -11.78
CA ALA A 156 -14.95 8.27 -12.40
C ALA A 156 -15.81 7.04 -12.74
N LEU A 157 -15.19 5.98 -13.29
CA LEU A 157 -15.87 4.72 -13.59
C LEU A 157 -16.42 4.06 -12.32
N VAL A 158 -15.60 3.99 -11.27
CA VAL A 158 -16.00 3.40 -9.98
C VAL A 158 -17.12 4.21 -9.33
N MET A 159 -17.01 5.54 -9.29
CA MET A 159 -18.04 6.42 -8.72
C MET A 159 -19.37 6.35 -9.49
N ARG A 160 -19.32 6.23 -10.82
CA ARG A 160 -20.51 6.08 -11.66
C ARG A 160 -21.31 4.80 -11.32
N SER A 161 -20.65 3.75 -10.84
CA SER A 161 -21.32 2.51 -10.39
C SER A 161 -22.05 2.63 -9.04
N GLY A 162 -21.99 3.80 -8.39
CA GLY A 162 -22.59 4.04 -7.08
C GLY A 162 -21.70 3.64 -5.90
N MET A 163 -20.45 3.23 -6.14
CA MET A 163 -19.47 3.01 -5.08
C MET A 163 -18.90 4.33 -4.60
N ILE A 164 -18.84 4.49 -3.28
CA ILE A 164 -18.26 5.68 -2.63
C ILE A 164 -16.77 5.39 -2.40
N LEU A 165 -15.91 6.21 -2.98
CA LEU A 165 -14.47 6.19 -2.71
C LEU A 165 -14.15 7.20 -1.60
N ASP A 166 -13.31 6.81 -0.64
CA ASP A 166 -12.88 7.69 0.46
C ASP A 166 -12.07 8.90 -0.03
N HIS A 167 -11.21 8.68 -1.03
CA HIS A 167 -10.32 9.69 -1.60
C HIS A 167 -10.31 9.62 -3.13
N PRO A 168 -11.31 10.20 -3.82
CA PRO A 168 -11.33 10.25 -5.28
C PRO A 168 -10.26 11.21 -5.83
N ALA A 169 -9.64 10.85 -6.95
CA ALA A 169 -8.68 11.70 -7.65
C ALA A 169 -9.29 13.04 -8.13
N GLU A 170 -8.44 14.06 -8.23
CA GLU A 170 -8.84 15.38 -8.73
C GLU A 170 -9.33 15.27 -10.19
N GLY A 171 -10.48 15.87 -10.50
CA GLY A 171 -11.11 15.76 -11.83
C GLY A 171 -12.00 14.53 -12.04
N ALA A 172 -11.98 13.51 -11.17
CA ALA A 172 -12.79 12.29 -11.32
C ALA A 172 -14.30 12.59 -11.44
N ARG A 173 -14.80 13.58 -10.67
CA ARG A 173 -16.22 13.97 -10.72
C ARG A 173 -16.64 14.56 -12.07
N GLN A 174 -15.73 15.23 -12.77
CA GLN A 174 -16.00 15.83 -14.08
C GLN A 174 -16.06 14.75 -15.17
N MET A 175 -15.31 13.67 -14.99
CA MET A 175 -15.26 12.53 -15.91
C MET A 175 -16.36 11.49 -15.69
N MET A 176 -17.14 11.57 -14.60
CA MET A 176 -18.23 10.61 -14.32
C MET A 176 -19.28 10.55 -15.44
N GLY A 177 -19.44 11.61 -16.22
CA GLY A 177 -20.38 11.66 -17.35
C GLY A 177 -19.88 11.00 -18.64
N MET A 178 -18.62 10.57 -18.70
CA MET A 178 -18.04 9.97 -19.91
C MET A 178 -18.51 8.53 -20.10
N THR A 179 -18.79 8.16 -21.35
CA THR A 179 -19.02 6.77 -21.75
C THR A 179 -17.69 6.04 -21.95
N LEU A 180 -17.67 4.71 -21.92
CA LEU A 180 -16.50 3.89 -22.29
C LEU A 180 -16.00 4.23 -23.70
N ARG A 181 -16.93 4.61 -24.59
CA ARG A 181 -16.60 5.09 -25.94
C ARG A 181 -15.85 6.42 -25.89
N ASP A 182 -16.34 7.39 -25.14
CA ASP A 182 -15.70 8.73 -25.06
C ASP A 182 -14.34 8.65 -24.36
N LEU A 183 -14.25 7.83 -23.30
CA LEU A 183 -12.99 7.54 -22.60
C LEU A 183 -11.99 6.83 -23.55
N ALA A 184 -12.46 5.90 -24.37
CA ALA A 184 -11.62 5.30 -25.41
C ALA A 184 -11.15 6.32 -26.46
N ILE A 185 -12.00 7.27 -26.85
CA ILE A 185 -11.64 8.33 -27.79
C ILE A 185 -10.56 9.22 -27.20
N GLU A 186 -10.69 9.64 -25.93
CA GLU A 186 -9.67 10.47 -25.28
C GLU A 186 -8.32 9.75 -25.17
N CYS A 187 -8.32 8.48 -24.77
CA CYS A 187 -7.10 7.66 -24.73
C CYS A 187 -6.47 7.45 -26.11
N LEU A 188 -7.28 7.21 -27.15
CA LEU A 188 -6.76 7.07 -28.51
C LEU A 188 -6.25 8.41 -29.07
N ALA A 189 -6.89 9.52 -28.66
CA ALA A 189 -6.49 10.86 -29.07
C ALA A 189 -5.16 11.29 -28.42
N SER A 190 -4.93 10.94 -27.15
CA SER A 190 -3.64 11.17 -26.48
C SER A 190 -2.50 10.40 -27.13
N GLU A 191 -2.80 9.23 -27.72
CA GLU A 191 -1.84 8.42 -28.49
C GLU A 191 -1.67 8.89 -29.95
N GLY A 192 -2.26 10.03 -30.33
CA GLY A 192 -2.07 10.67 -31.64
C GLY A 192 -3.00 10.19 -32.75
N GLN A 193 -4.02 9.38 -32.44
CA GLN A 193 -5.04 9.00 -33.42
C GLN A 193 -6.01 10.16 -33.67
N THR A 194 -6.28 10.46 -34.93
CA THR A 194 -7.19 11.57 -35.33
C THR A 194 -8.48 11.03 -35.93
N GLY A 195 -9.55 11.85 -35.91
CA GLY A 195 -10.82 11.50 -36.54
C GLY A 195 -11.67 10.44 -35.80
N LEU A 196 -11.33 10.14 -34.54
CA LEU A 196 -11.97 9.11 -33.72
C LEU A 196 -13.48 9.35 -33.48
N ASN A 197 -13.89 10.61 -33.33
CA ASN A 197 -15.30 10.98 -33.14
C ASN A 197 -16.21 10.55 -34.31
N ARG A 198 -15.64 10.37 -35.51
CA ARG A 198 -16.38 9.98 -36.72
C ARG A 198 -16.43 8.46 -36.92
N ARG A 199 -15.72 7.69 -36.09
CA ARG A 199 -15.65 6.23 -36.19
C ARG A 199 -16.80 5.56 -35.46
N THR A 200 -17.24 4.42 -35.98
CA THR A 200 -18.26 3.61 -35.29
C THR A 200 -17.68 2.99 -34.02
N SER A 201 -18.54 2.61 -33.05
CA SER A 201 -18.07 1.97 -31.81
C SER A 201 -17.35 0.65 -32.08
N ASP A 202 -17.68 0.00 -33.19
CA ASP A 202 -17.00 -1.21 -33.65
C ASP A 202 -15.58 -0.96 -34.16
N GLU A 203 -15.40 0.08 -34.96
CA GLU A 203 -14.07 0.48 -35.44
C GLU A 203 -13.16 0.90 -34.28
N LEU A 204 -13.71 1.60 -33.28
CA LEU A 204 -12.98 1.95 -32.05
C LEU A 204 -12.62 0.69 -31.26
N TYR A 205 -13.56 -0.26 -31.10
CA TYR A 205 -13.31 -1.53 -30.42
C TYR A 205 -12.17 -2.32 -31.08
N GLY A 206 -12.13 -2.39 -32.41
CA GLY A 206 -11.04 -3.07 -33.14
C GLY A 206 -9.66 -2.43 -32.93
N MET A 207 -9.61 -1.12 -32.70
CA MET A 207 -8.36 -0.40 -32.38
C MET A 207 -7.91 -0.67 -30.95
N LEU A 208 -8.86 -0.62 -30.00
CA LEU A 208 -8.59 -0.94 -28.59
C LEU A 208 -8.17 -2.40 -28.39
N GLN A 209 -8.70 -3.33 -29.18
CA GLN A 209 -8.32 -4.75 -29.09
C GLN A 209 -6.82 -4.97 -29.31
N ARG A 210 -6.19 -4.18 -30.19
CA ARG A 210 -4.72 -4.22 -30.38
C ARG A 210 -3.98 -3.60 -29.20
N GLN A 211 -4.56 -2.58 -28.58
CA GLN A 211 -3.97 -1.86 -27.46
C GLN A 211 -4.14 -2.54 -26.11
N PHE A 212 -5.14 -3.41 -25.95
CA PHE A 212 -5.41 -4.11 -24.71
C PHE A 212 -4.21 -4.88 -24.16
N TYR A 213 -3.40 -5.41 -25.06
CA TYR A 213 -2.19 -6.16 -24.73
C TYR A 213 -0.95 -5.28 -24.60
N ASN A 214 -1.03 -4.00 -24.98
CA ASN A 214 0.05 -3.06 -24.74
C ASN A 214 -0.01 -2.59 -23.27
N PRO A 215 1.01 -2.88 -22.44
CA PRO A 215 1.04 -2.44 -21.04
C PRO A 215 1.07 -0.91 -20.90
N THR A 216 1.53 -0.17 -21.91
CA THR A 216 1.58 1.30 -21.87
C THR A 216 0.29 1.98 -22.32
N ALA A 217 -0.66 1.24 -22.89
CA ALA A 217 -1.91 1.81 -23.40
C ALA A 217 -2.77 2.36 -22.24
N ALA A 218 -3.26 3.60 -22.42
CA ALA A 218 -3.97 4.32 -21.36
C ALA A 218 -5.34 3.70 -21.05
N PHE A 219 -6.12 3.35 -22.07
CA PHE A 219 -7.49 2.83 -21.90
C PHE A 219 -7.53 1.51 -21.09
N PRO A 220 -6.74 0.48 -21.43
CA PRO A 220 -6.69 -0.74 -20.64
C PRO A 220 -6.19 -0.53 -19.21
N ALA A 221 -5.23 0.37 -19.01
CA ALA A 221 -4.71 0.69 -17.66
C ALA A 221 -5.78 1.34 -16.77
N ILE A 222 -6.62 2.20 -17.35
CA ILE A 222 -7.78 2.79 -16.66
C ILE A 222 -8.77 1.70 -16.23
N LEU A 223 -9.08 0.76 -17.14
CA LEU A 223 -9.98 -0.35 -16.82
C LEU A 223 -9.42 -1.22 -15.69
N ASP A 224 -8.13 -1.59 -15.73
CA ASP A 224 -7.50 -2.38 -14.68
C ASP A 224 -7.53 -1.65 -13.33
N ASN A 225 -7.24 -0.35 -13.31
CA ASN A 225 -7.30 0.47 -12.10
C ASN A 225 -8.72 0.54 -11.54
N ALA A 226 -9.73 0.73 -12.40
CA ALA A 226 -11.14 0.73 -12.01
C ALA A 226 -11.56 -0.64 -11.44
N ILE A 227 -11.16 -1.74 -12.11
CA ILE A 227 -11.44 -3.11 -11.68
C ILE A 227 -10.78 -3.41 -10.32
N ASN A 228 -9.51 -3.05 -10.15
CA ASN A 228 -8.78 -3.24 -8.88
C ASN A 228 -9.44 -2.46 -7.74
N LYS A 229 -9.79 -1.18 -7.96
CA LYS A 229 -10.48 -0.36 -6.96
C LYS A 229 -11.86 -0.92 -6.62
N ALA A 230 -12.65 -1.26 -7.64
CA ALA A 230 -13.95 -1.91 -7.47
C ALA A 230 -13.85 -3.22 -6.68
N TYR A 231 -12.81 -4.01 -6.94
CA TYR A 231 -12.55 -5.23 -6.18
C TYR A 231 -12.22 -4.92 -4.72
N VAL A 232 -11.31 -3.98 -4.44
CA VAL A 232 -10.88 -3.63 -3.08
C VAL A 232 -12.05 -3.10 -2.25
N GLU A 233 -12.90 -2.25 -2.82
CA GLU A 233 -14.10 -1.76 -2.15
C GLU A 233 -15.14 -2.88 -1.94
N GLY A 234 -15.34 -3.73 -2.95
CA GLY A 234 -16.12 -4.94 -2.82
C GLY A 234 -15.57 -5.89 -1.76
N HIS A 235 -14.25 -5.97 -1.60
CA HIS A 235 -13.60 -6.77 -0.58
C HIS A 235 -13.91 -6.23 0.81
N LYS A 236 -13.73 -4.93 1.05
CA LYS A 236 -13.98 -4.28 2.36
C LYS A 236 -15.42 -4.41 2.85
N THR A 237 -16.39 -4.24 1.95
CA THR A 237 -17.83 -4.15 2.29
C THR A 237 -18.50 -5.49 2.63
N VAL A 238 -17.81 -6.60 2.41
CA VAL A 238 -18.40 -7.93 2.58
C VAL A 238 -18.45 -8.34 4.05
N ALA A 239 -19.66 -8.60 4.54
CA ALA A 239 -19.93 -9.13 5.87
C ALA A 239 -19.54 -10.62 5.95
N VAL A 240 -18.26 -10.89 6.21
CA VAL A 240 -17.75 -12.20 6.61
C VAL A 240 -17.25 -12.15 8.05
N THR A 241 -17.30 -13.29 8.71
CA THR A 241 -17.05 -13.41 10.15
C THR A 241 -15.77 -14.17 10.46
N PHE A 242 -15.22 -14.94 9.50
CA PHE A 242 -14.00 -15.72 9.73
C PHE A 242 -12.82 -14.87 10.24
N ASP A 243 -12.63 -13.66 9.69
CA ASP A 243 -11.57 -12.74 10.12
C ASP A 243 -11.62 -12.39 11.61
N GLN A 244 -12.80 -12.47 12.24
CA GLN A 244 -12.96 -12.14 13.66
C GLN A 244 -12.33 -13.18 14.57
N TRP A 245 -12.20 -14.44 14.13
CA TRP A 245 -11.73 -15.54 14.98
C TRP A 245 -10.53 -16.31 14.43
N THR A 246 -10.28 -16.31 13.11
CA THR A 246 -9.07 -16.92 12.55
C THR A 246 -7.84 -16.02 12.72
N LYS A 247 -6.66 -16.63 12.79
CA LYS A 247 -5.37 -15.91 12.68
C LYS A 247 -4.98 -15.77 11.20
N LYS A 248 -4.27 -14.69 10.88
CA LYS A 248 -3.75 -14.44 9.53
C LYS A 248 -2.30 -14.90 9.44
N GLY A 249 -2.03 -15.75 8.46
CA GLY A 249 -0.72 -16.29 8.15
C GLY A 249 -0.19 -15.82 6.81
N SER A 250 1.11 -16.00 6.60
CA SER A 250 1.76 -15.72 5.33
C SER A 250 2.76 -16.80 4.99
N LEU A 251 2.62 -17.38 3.80
CA LEU A 251 3.57 -18.36 3.26
C LEU A 251 4.26 -17.80 2.02
N LYS A 252 5.53 -18.15 1.84
CA LYS A 252 6.36 -17.64 0.74
C LYS A 252 6.21 -18.47 -0.54
N ASP A 253 5.84 -19.75 -0.42
CA ASP A 253 5.73 -20.65 -1.55
C ASP A 253 4.56 -21.66 -1.40
N PHE A 254 4.31 -22.44 -2.45
CA PHE A 254 3.23 -23.43 -2.53
C PHE A 254 3.64 -24.83 -2.05
N LYS A 255 4.87 -24.98 -1.54
CA LYS A 255 5.32 -26.27 -1.02
C LYS A 255 4.57 -26.55 0.27
N THR A 256 4.53 -27.84 0.61
CA THR A 256 4.11 -28.24 1.94
C THR A 256 5.14 -27.72 2.92
N HIS A 257 4.75 -26.74 3.74
CA HIS A 257 5.58 -26.28 4.84
C HIS A 257 5.26 -27.16 6.05
N ASP A 258 6.20 -28.03 6.39
CA ASP A 258 6.21 -28.70 7.68
C ASP A 258 6.67 -27.65 8.70
N ASN A 259 5.74 -27.20 9.54
CA ASN A 259 6.04 -26.17 10.54
C ASN A 259 6.81 -26.83 11.68
N ASN A 260 8.06 -27.24 11.46
CA ASN A 260 8.93 -27.75 12.53
C ASN A 260 9.39 -26.57 13.39
N TYR A 261 8.53 -26.10 14.29
CA TYR A 261 8.96 -25.20 15.33
C TYR A 261 9.53 -26.05 16.49
N ILE A 262 10.83 -25.91 16.73
CA ILE A 262 11.42 -26.22 18.04
C ILE A 262 10.96 -25.08 18.96
N ALA A 263 9.74 -25.21 19.49
CA ALA A 263 9.28 -24.46 20.64
C ALA A 263 8.16 -25.26 21.29
N GLY A 264 8.54 -26.34 21.98
CA GLY A 264 7.82 -26.64 23.20
C GLY A 264 7.94 -25.43 24.14
N PRO A 265 6.96 -25.16 25.02
CA PRO A 265 7.19 -24.24 26.12
C PRO A 265 8.49 -24.65 26.82
N VAL A 266 9.36 -23.66 27.05
CA VAL A 266 10.53 -23.86 27.90
C VAL A 266 9.99 -24.37 29.24
N GLY A 267 10.43 -25.56 29.66
CA GLY A 267 9.89 -26.22 30.84
C GLY A 267 9.87 -25.30 32.07
N GLU A 268 8.95 -25.56 33.00
CA GLU A 268 8.76 -24.74 34.20
C GLU A 268 10.09 -24.33 34.87
N PHE A 269 10.21 -23.04 35.23
CA PHE A 269 11.37 -22.54 35.98
C PHE A 269 11.44 -23.21 37.34
N LEU A 270 12.42 -24.09 37.51
CA LEU A 270 12.68 -24.75 38.79
C LEU A 270 13.40 -23.78 39.74
N GLU A 271 12.99 -23.78 41.01
CA GLU A 271 13.70 -23.05 42.07
C GLU A 271 15.13 -23.56 42.16
N VAL A 272 16.10 -22.67 41.93
CA VAL A 272 17.53 -22.95 42.07
C VAL A 272 17.94 -22.59 43.50
N PRO A 273 18.24 -23.56 44.38
CA PRO A 273 18.76 -23.25 45.72
C PRO A 273 20.12 -22.54 45.61
N GLU A 274 20.51 -21.75 46.61
CA GLU A 274 21.81 -21.06 46.64
C GLU A 274 22.97 -22.08 46.53
N GLY A 275 23.53 -22.22 45.31
CA GLY A 275 24.57 -23.20 44.96
C GLY A 275 24.13 -24.35 44.04
N GLY A 276 22.88 -24.40 43.59
CA GLY A 276 22.36 -25.40 42.66
C GLY A 276 22.73 -25.14 41.19
N GLU A 277 22.83 -26.21 40.39
CA GLU A 277 23.00 -26.14 38.94
C GLU A 277 21.65 -25.96 38.24
N LEU A 278 21.61 -25.10 37.21
CA LEU A 278 20.45 -24.93 36.33
C LEU A 278 20.22 -26.21 35.53
N LYS A 279 19.05 -26.84 35.68
CA LYS A 279 18.71 -28.01 34.85
C LYS A 279 18.48 -27.58 33.41
N HIS A 280 19.14 -28.26 32.48
CA HIS A 280 18.95 -28.05 31.05
C HIS A 280 17.62 -28.65 30.61
N ASP A 281 16.86 -27.86 29.85
CA ASP A 281 15.57 -28.27 29.31
C ASP A 281 15.73 -29.29 28.15
N VAL A 282 14.79 -30.21 27.98
CA VAL A 282 14.83 -31.22 26.92
C VAL A 282 13.71 -30.94 25.92
N PHE A 283 14.09 -30.42 24.76
CA PHE A 283 13.14 -30.15 23.68
C PHE A 283 12.60 -31.45 23.08
N GLY A 284 11.28 -31.60 23.05
CA GLY A 284 10.59 -32.67 22.30
C GLY A 284 10.22 -32.20 20.89
N ASP A 285 10.51 -33.05 19.88
CA ASP A 285 10.06 -32.84 18.50
C ASP A 285 8.69 -33.51 18.31
N GLU A 286 7.64 -32.71 18.09
CA GLU A 286 6.32 -33.22 17.70
C GLU A 286 5.95 -32.85 16.27
N LYS A 287 5.20 -33.75 15.61
CA LYS A 287 4.70 -33.54 14.25
C LYS A 287 3.62 -32.46 14.28
N LEU A 288 3.94 -31.31 13.73
CA LEU A 288 3.05 -30.17 13.60
C LEU A 288 2.27 -30.20 12.27
N PRO A 289 1.20 -29.38 12.15
CA PRO A 289 0.36 -29.36 10.96
C PRO A 289 1.12 -28.92 9.73
N THR A 290 0.85 -29.64 8.64
CA THR A 290 1.36 -29.28 7.32
C THR A 290 0.53 -28.16 6.73
N ARG A 291 1.18 -27.09 6.27
CA ARG A 291 0.52 -25.96 5.63
C ARG A 291 0.72 -26.02 4.13
N LYS A 292 -0.33 -25.75 3.36
CA LYS A 292 -0.28 -25.75 1.90
C LYS A 292 -1.26 -24.75 1.30
N LEU A 293 -0.74 -23.89 0.43
CA LEU A 293 -1.53 -22.96 -0.36
C LEU A 293 -2.16 -23.65 -1.57
N LYS A 294 -3.33 -23.17 -1.98
CA LYS A 294 -3.97 -23.52 -3.26
C LYS A 294 -4.38 -22.24 -3.98
N THR A 295 -4.26 -22.26 -5.30
CA THR A 295 -4.73 -21.18 -6.16
C THR A 295 -6.20 -21.35 -6.48
N TYR A 296 -6.98 -20.30 -6.25
CA TYR A 296 -8.37 -20.24 -6.65
C TYR A 296 -8.56 -19.03 -7.56
N GLY A 297 -9.14 -19.25 -8.73
CA GLY A 297 -9.35 -18.17 -9.69
C GLY A 297 -10.59 -18.35 -10.53
N ARG A 298 -11.02 -17.25 -11.13
CA ARG A 298 -12.09 -17.18 -12.12
C ARG A 298 -11.76 -16.15 -13.19
N GLN A 299 -12.26 -16.40 -14.38
CA GLN A 299 -12.15 -15.51 -15.53
C GLN A 299 -13.43 -14.69 -15.68
N PHE A 300 -13.28 -13.43 -16.08
CA PHE A 300 -14.40 -12.59 -16.51
C PHE A 300 -14.09 -11.90 -17.83
N THR A 301 -15.14 -11.68 -18.63
CA THR A 301 -15.00 -11.18 -20.00
C THR A 301 -15.93 -9.99 -20.22
N LEU A 302 -15.36 -8.85 -20.64
CA LEU A 302 -16.12 -7.73 -21.21
C LEU A 302 -16.31 -8.00 -22.70
N THR A 303 -17.53 -8.36 -23.08
CA THR A 303 -17.85 -8.68 -24.47
C THR A 303 -17.89 -7.41 -25.32
N ARG A 304 -17.69 -7.56 -26.63
CA ARG A 304 -17.88 -6.45 -27.61
C ARG A 304 -19.26 -5.81 -27.49
N GLN A 305 -20.31 -6.59 -27.20
CA GLN A 305 -21.67 -6.07 -27.02
C GLN A 305 -21.77 -5.18 -25.77
N ALA A 306 -21.17 -5.61 -24.66
CA ALA A 306 -21.12 -4.81 -23.43
C ALA A 306 -20.35 -3.49 -23.62
N PHE A 307 -19.25 -3.51 -24.39
CA PHE A 307 -18.53 -2.29 -24.78
C PHE A 307 -19.39 -1.35 -25.63
N ILE A 308 -20.07 -1.87 -26.66
CA ILE A 308 -20.93 -1.07 -27.55
C ILE A 308 -22.12 -0.48 -26.78
N ASN A 309 -22.67 -1.22 -25.83
CA ASN A 309 -23.82 -0.82 -25.02
C ASN A 309 -23.45 0.05 -23.80
N ASP A 310 -22.18 0.41 -23.62
CA ASP A 310 -21.68 1.18 -22.47
C ASP A 310 -22.03 0.55 -21.10
N ASP A 311 -21.95 -0.78 -21.00
CA ASP A 311 -22.29 -1.51 -19.78
C ASP A 311 -21.14 -1.45 -18.74
N ILE A 312 -21.02 -0.28 -18.10
CA ILE A 312 -20.01 0.01 -17.07
C ILE A 312 -20.23 -0.81 -15.79
N ASP A 313 -21.47 -1.23 -15.54
CA ASP A 313 -21.81 -2.09 -14.41
C ASP A 313 -21.07 -3.44 -14.52
N LEU A 314 -20.79 -3.91 -15.74
CA LEU A 314 -20.01 -5.12 -15.94
C LEU A 314 -18.55 -4.97 -15.47
N VAL A 315 -17.96 -3.78 -15.63
CA VAL A 315 -16.55 -3.50 -15.27
C VAL A 315 -16.39 -3.24 -13.77
N THR A 316 -17.43 -2.76 -13.10
CA THR A 316 -17.37 -2.31 -11.69
C THR A 316 -18.07 -3.27 -10.73
N ARG A 317 -19.29 -3.71 -11.04
CA ARG A 317 -20.09 -4.56 -10.15
C ARG A 317 -19.63 -6.02 -10.16
N ILE A 318 -19.16 -6.53 -11.29
CA ILE A 318 -18.72 -7.93 -11.39
C ILE A 318 -17.45 -8.19 -10.55
N PRO A 319 -16.39 -7.38 -10.62
CA PRO A 319 -15.23 -7.54 -9.74
C PRO A 319 -15.59 -7.48 -8.25
N ALA A 320 -16.45 -6.54 -7.85
CA ALA A 320 -16.94 -6.47 -6.48
C ALA A 320 -17.70 -7.74 -6.04
N LYS A 321 -18.51 -8.32 -6.93
CA LYS A 321 -19.17 -9.62 -6.66
C LYS A 321 -18.17 -10.77 -6.56
N TYR A 322 -17.11 -10.78 -7.37
CA TYR A 322 -16.05 -11.77 -7.25
C TYR A 322 -15.28 -11.62 -5.93
N ALA A 323 -15.05 -10.39 -5.45
CA ALA A 323 -14.49 -10.13 -4.13
C ALA A 323 -15.35 -10.72 -3.03
N ALA A 324 -16.66 -10.46 -3.08
CA ALA A 324 -17.62 -11.05 -2.18
C ALA A 324 -17.63 -12.58 -2.23
N SER A 325 -17.56 -13.16 -3.43
CA SER A 325 -17.53 -14.61 -3.61
C SER A 325 -16.25 -15.24 -3.05
N ALA A 326 -15.10 -14.61 -3.22
CA ALA A 326 -13.82 -15.11 -2.70
C ALA A 326 -13.85 -15.15 -1.16
N ARG A 327 -14.18 -14.03 -0.50
CA ARG A 327 -14.30 -13.98 0.97
C ARG A 327 -15.36 -14.95 1.51
N LYS A 328 -16.52 -15.06 0.85
CA LYS A 328 -17.55 -16.04 1.22
C LYS A 328 -17.07 -17.49 1.09
N THR A 329 -16.21 -17.77 0.12
CA THR A 329 -15.62 -19.11 -0.07
C THR A 329 -14.66 -19.43 1.06
N ILE A 330 -13.79 -18.49 1.45
CA ILE A 330 -12.91 -18.63 2.61
C ILE A 330 -13.74 -18.84 3.88
N ASN A 331 -14.74 -18.00 4.12
CA ASN A 331 -15.68 -18.12 5.25
C ASN A 331 -16.30 -19.52 5.31
N LYS A 332 -16.85 -20.00 4.19
CA LYS A 332 -17.46 -21.33 4.10
C LYS A 332 -16.44 -22.43 4.38
N GLN A 333 -15.22 -22.34 3.87
CA GLN A 333 -14.18 -23.35 4.09
C GLN A 333 -13.73 -23.39 5.56
N CYS A 334 -13.57 -22.24 6.22
CA CYS A 334 -13.26 -22.17 7.66
C CYS A 334 -14.37 -22.84 8.50
N TYR A 335 -15.64 -22.49 8.26
CA TYR A 335 -16.76 -23.11 8.96
C TYR A 335 -16.95 -24.59 8.60
N GLN A 336 -16.62 -24.99 7.37
CA GLN A 336 -16.66 -26.39 6.95
C GLN A 336 -15.68 -27.25 7.73
N ILE A 337 -14.52 -26.74 8.13
CA ILE A 337 -13.57 -27.46 9.01
C ILE A 337 -14.20 -27.69 10.40
N LEU A 338 -14.83 -26.65 10.98
CA LEU A 338 -15.48 -26.75 12.30
C LEU A 338 -16.64 -27.75 12.33
N VAL A 339 -17.46 -27.74 11.27
CA VAL A 339 -18.63 -28.61 11.15
C VAL A 339 -18.22 -30.05 10.80
N SER A 340 -17.38 -30.22 9.78
CA SER A 340 -17.00 -31.56 9.28
C SER A 340 -16.10 -32.33 10.23
N ASN A 341 -15.36 -31.62 11.10
CA ASN A 341 -14.48 -32.19 12.12
C ASN A 341 -13.45 -33.18 11.54
N PRO A 342 -12.58 -32.73 10.61
CA PRO A 342 -11.60 -33.61 9.98
C PRO A 342 -10.55 -34.10 10.98
N ALA A 343 -9.87 -35.19 10.63
CA ALA A 343 -8.67 -35.62 11.34
C ALA A 343 -7.54 -34.60 11.15
N ILE A 344 -6.84 -34.26 12.23
CA ILE A 344 -5.72 -33.32 12.23
C ILE A 344 -4.39 -34.07 12.11
N TYR A 345 -3.28 -33.38 12.34
CA TYR A 345 -1.91 -33.88 12.16
C TYR A 345 -1.54 -35.07 13.06
N ASP A 346 -2.26 -35.28 14.16
CA ASP A 346 -2.14 -36.44 15.06
C ASP A 346 -2.98 -37.66 14.61
N GLY A 347 -3.75 -37.54 13.53
CA GLY A 347 -4.65 -38.59 13.03
C GLY A 347 -5.97 -38.71 13.78
N THR A 348 -6.21 -37.90 14.82
CA THR A 348 -7.45 -37.83 15.59
C THR A 348 -8.33 -36.70 15.06
N ALA A 349 -9.66 -36.82 15.19
CA ALA A 349 -10.57 -35.74 14.81
C ALA A 349 -10.32 -34.47 15.65
N LEU A 350 -10.41 -33.29 15.01
CA LEU A 350 -10.16 -31.99 15.66
C LEU A 350 -10.84 -31.89 17.03
N PHE A 351 -12.15 -32.18 17.07
CA PHE A 351 -12.94 -32.26 18.28
C PHE A 351 -13.18 -33.72 18.68
N SER A 352 -12.59 -34.13 19.79
CA SER A 352 -12.67 -35.49 20.31
C SER A 352 -12.60 -35.53 21.83
N SER A 353 -12.97 -36.67 22.42
CA SER A 353 -12.73 -36.91 23.85
C SER A 353 -11.25 -37.05 24.17
N ALA A 354 -10.41 -37.49 23.22
CA ALA A 354 -8.97 -37.60 23.40
C ALA A 354 -8.31 -36.22 23.54
N HIS A 355 -8.82 -35.21 22.82
CA HIS A 355 -8.36 -33.82 22.89
C HIS A 355 -9.03 -33.03 24.03
N MET A 356 -9.91 -33.65 24.81
CA MET A 356 -10.67 -33.01 25.91
C MET A 356 -11.40 -31.72 25.49
N ASN A 357 -11.75 -31.60 24.21
CA ASN A 357 -12.30 -30.39 23.61
C ASN A 357 -13.71 -30.59 23.01
N LEU A 358 -14.40 -31.65 23.44
CA LEU A 358 -15.76 -32.01 23.02
C LEU A 358 -16.65 -32.26 24.23
N LEU A 359 -17.82 -31.62 24.28
CA LEU A 359 -18.82 -31.93 25.29
C LEU A 359 -19.49 -33.28 25.00
N ALA A 360 -19.58 -34.14 26.02
CA ALA A 360 -20.16 -35.48 25.89
C ALA A 360 -21.65 -35.47 25.51
N LYS A 361 -22.38 -34.41 25.87
CA LYS A 361 -23.79 -34.23 25.53
C LYS A 361 -23.97 -32.89 24.84
N GLY A 362 -24.65 -32.90 23.70
CA GLY A 362 -25.10 -31.69 23.02
C GLY A 362 -26.18 -30.98 23.86
N THR A 363 -25.98 -29.69 24.10
CA THR A 363 -26.92 -28.85 24.85
C THR A 363 -27.22 -27.56 24.08
N GLY A 364 -28.39 -26.98 24.33
CA GLY A 364 -28.65 -25.59 23.97
C GLY A 364 -27.77 -24.62 24.76
N ILE A 365 -28.02 -23.32 24.57
CA ILE A 365 -27.34 -22.26 25.31
C ILE A 365 -27.85 -22.28 26.75
N THR A 366 -27.01 -22.77 27.65
CA THR A 366 -27.28 -22.86 29.09
C THR A 366 -26.04 -22.41 29.85
N LYS A 367 -26.25 -21.94 31.09
CA LYS A 367 -25.15 -21.49 31.96
C LYS A 367 -24.15 -22.60 32.23
N GLU A 368 -24.66 -23.80 32.50
CA GLU A 368 -23.87 -24.99 32.83
C GLU A 368 -22.99 -25.39 31.63
N ALA A 369 -23.51 -25.29 30.41
CA ALA A 369 -22.75 -25.58 29.20
C ALA A 369 -21.64 -24.55 28.97
N VAL A 370 -21.92 -23.25 29.08
CA VAL A 370 -20.91 -22.20 28.92
C VAL A 370 -19.84 -22.30 29.99
N GLN A 371 -20.21 -22.51 31.26
CA GLN A 371 -19.27 -22.71 32.35
C GLN A 371 -18.41 -23.98 32.12
N GLY A 372 -19.03 -25.08 31.70
CA GLY A 372 -18.32 -26.32 31.38
C GLY A 372 -17.31 -26.14 30.24
N MET A 373 -17.67 -25.38 29.21
CA MET A 373 -16.76 -25.04 28.11
C MET A 373 -15.60 -24.16 28.58
N ILE A 374 -15.86 -23.12 29.39
CA ILE A 374 -14.78 -22.26 29.94
C ILE A 374 -13.82 -23.09 30.79
N LEU A 375 -14.34 -23.96 31.66
CA LEU A 375 -13.51 -24.84 32.49
C LEU A 375 -12.71 -25.83 31.65
N ALA A 376 -13.31 -26.42 30.62
CA ALA A 376 -12.60 -27.32 29.72
C ALA A 376 -11.50 -26.58 28.94
N LEU A 377 -11.67 -25.28 28.63
CA LEU A 377 -10.67 -24.47 27.91
C LEU A 377 -9.48 -24.16 28.82
N GLN A 378 -9.77 -23.77 30.07
CA GLN A 378 -8.77 -23.41 31.06
C GLN A 378 -8.02 -24.62 31.64
N ASN A 379 -8.56 -25.83 31.51
CA ASN A 379 -7.90 -27.07 31.95
C ASN A 379 -7.23 -27.82 30.78
N GLN A 380 -7.05 -27.18 29.63
CA GLN A 380 -6.24 -27.75 28.56
C GLN A 380 -4.79 -27.87 29.00
N LYS A 381 -4.16 -28.98 28.61
CA LYS A 381 -2.78 -29.28 28.93
C LYS A 381 -1.91 -29.20 27.70
N ASP A 382 -0.67 -28.80 27.91
CA ASP A 382 0.35 -28.78 26.89
C ASP A 382 0.84 -30.18 26.52
N GLN A 383 1.67 -30.29 25.48
CA GLN A 383 2.21 -31.57 25.00
C GLN A 383 3.00 -32.27 26.11
N PHE A 384 3.59 -31.48 27.01
CA PHE A 384 4.37 -31.92 28.16
C PHE A 384 3.51 -32.15 29.43
N GLY A 385 2.19 -31.95 29.36
CA GLY A 385 1.28 -32.16 30.47
C GLY A 385 1.16 -30.98 31.45
N GLU A 386 1.85 -29.87 31.18
CA GLU A 386 1.74 -28.60 31.91
C GLU A 386 0.39 -27.92 31.61
N ALA A 387 -0.13 -27.12 32.55
CA ALA A 387 -1.40 -26.42 32.35
C ALA A 387 -1.20 -25.17 31.48
N ILE A 388 -1.97 -25.04 30.39
CA ILE A 388 -1.96 -23.83 29.55
C ILE A 388 -3.06 -22.88 30.01
N ILE A 389 -2.74 -21.59 30.07
CA ILE A 389 -3.73 -20.54 30.32
C ILE A 389 -4.24 -20.01 28.98
N ILE A 390 -5.41 -20.50 28.56
CA ILE A 390 -6.12 -19.98 27.38
C ILE A 390 -7.35 -19.20 27.87
N ARG A 391 -7.41 -17.89 27.59
CA ARG A 391 -8.56 -17.07 27.97
C ARG A 391 -9.71 -17.25 26.98
N PRO A 392 -10.96 -17.46 27.43
CA PRO A 392 -12.11 -17.52 26.54
C PRO A 392 -12.39 -16.13 25.96
N ALA A 393 -12.47 -16.02 24.63
CA ALA A 393 -12.62 -14.72 23.96
C ALA A 393 -13.73 -14.69 22.91
N ILE A 394 -14.00 -15.81 22.23
CA ILE A 394 -14.94 -15.80 21.10
C ILE A 394 -15.88 -16.98 21.22
N ILE A 395 -17.19 -16.73 21.05
CA ILE A 395 -18.19 -17.80 20.90
C ILE A 395 -18.76 -17.73 19.50
N ILE A 396 -18.66 -18.83 18.76
CA ILE A 396 -19.23 -18.99 17.42
C ILE A 396 -20.56 -19.72 17.55
N VAL A 397 -21.62 -19.11 17.04
CA VAL A 397 -22.97 -19.67 17.06
C VAL A 397 -23.60 -19.71 15.65
N PRO A 398 -24.44 -20.73 15.38
CA PRO A 398 -25.32 -20.74 14.23
C PRO A 398 -26.38 -19.63 14.31
N SER A 399 -26.97 -19.29 13.16
CA SER A 399 -28.04 -18.30 13.14
C SER A 399 -29.28 -18.76 13.88
N GLY A 400 -29.79 -17.93 14.80
CA GLY A 400 -30.94 -18.21 15.67
C GLY A 400 -30.59 -18.37 17.16
N TYR A 401 -29.33 -18.67 17.49
CA TYR A 401 -28.85 -18.78 18.87
C TYR A 401 -28.43 -17.43 19.49
N MET A 402 -28.31 -16.38 18.67
CA MET A 402 -27.84 -15.07 19.10
C MET A 402 -28.74 -14.44 20.19
N PHE A 403 -30.06 -14.62 20.11
CA PHE A 403 -30.99 -14.11 21.13
C PHE A 403 -30.79 -14.79 22.48
N ASP A 404 -30.66 -16.12 22.49
CA ASP A 404 -30.41 -16.89 23.71
C ASP A 404 -29.05 -16.50 24.31
N MET A 405 -28.03 -16.31 23.48
CA MET A 405 -26.71 -15.86 23.93
C MET A 405 -26.73 -14.43 24.50
N TYR A 406 -27.49 -13.54 23.87
CA TYR A 406 -27.67 -12.16 24.34
C TYR A 406 -28.36 -12.14 25.71
N THR A 407 -29.46 -12.88 25.86
CA THR A 407 -30.14 -12.97 27.16
C THR A 407 -29.23 -13.55 28.25
N LEU A 408 -28.37 -14.52 27.91
CA LEU A 408 -27.44 -15.14 28.85
C LEU A 408 -26.34 -14.18 29.33
N PHE A 409 -25.76 -13.35 28.45
CA PHE A 409 -24.67 -12.43 28.85
C PHE A 409 -25.14 -11.07 29.36
N PHE A 410 -26.23 -10.53 28.80
CA PHE A 410 -26.67 -9.15 29.09
C PHE A 410 -27.74 -9.07 30.18
N SER A 411 -28.32 -10.19 30.61
CA SER A 411 -29.23 -10.19 31.77
C SER A 411 -28.44 -10.10 33.09
N PRO A 412 -28.69 -9.09 33.94
CA PRO A 412 -28.02 -8.97 35.23
C PRO A 412 -28.47 -10.03 36.25
N THR A 413 -29.68 -10.57 36.08
CA THR A 413 -30.29 -11.58 36.95
C THR A 413 -30.70 -12.81 36.16
N ILE A 414 -30.61 -13.97 36.79
CA ILE A 414 -31.06 -15.25 36.24
C ILE A 414 -32.11 -15.89 37.15
N ASN A 415 -33.06 -16.59 36.53
CA ASN A 415 -34.03 -17.40 37.27
C ASN A 415 -33.37 -18.75 37.60
N THR A 416 -33.17 -19.02 38.89
CA THR A 416 -32.75 -20.33 39.40
C THR A 416 -33.92 -20.96 40.14
N GLU A 417 -33.97 -22.30 40.24
CA GLU A 417 -34.99 -22.97 41.07
C GLU A 417 -34.93 -22.42 42.51
N GLY A 418 -35.95 -21.65 42.89
CA GLY A 418 -36.06 -21.02 44.21
C GLY A 418 -35.62 -19.55 44.32
N ASN A 419 -35.04 -18.93 43.29
CA ASN A 419 -34.70 -17.50 43.30
C ASN A 419 -34.75 -16.88 41.89
N THR A 420 -35.69 -15.95 41.69
CA THR A 420 -35.89 -15.22 40.41
C THR A 420 -34.96 -14.01 40.23
N GLN A 421 -34.15 -13.67 41.24
CA GLN A 421 -33.21 -12.55 41.24
C GLN A 421 -31.75 -12.98 41.52
N ALA A 422 -31.39 -14.23 41.22
CA ALA A 422 -30.01 -14.68 41.41
C ALA A 422 -29.06 -13.89 40.49
N VAL A 423 -27.92 -13.44 41.04
CA VAL A 423 -26.91 -12.68 40.28
C VAL A 423 -26.34 -13.53 39.16
N ASN A 424 -26.27 -12.99 37.95
CA ASN A 424 -25.67 -13.68 36.81
C ASN A 424 -24.14 -13.56 36.82
N PRO A 425 -23.37 -14.65 37.04
CA PRO A 425 -21.90 -14.58 37.02
C PRO A 425 -21.35 -14.33 35.61
N LEU A 426 -22.09 -14.71 34.56
CA LEU A 426 -21.68 -14.55 33.17
C LEU A 426 -21.75 -13.08 32.71
N TYR A 427 -22.48 -12.23 33.43
CA TYR A 427 -22.56 -10.80 33.16
C TYR A 427 -21.17 -10.11 33.19
N ARG A 428 -20.21 -10.64 33.96
CA ARG A 428 -18.82 -10.12 33.98
C ARG A 428 -18.06 -10.38 32.68
N TYR A 429 -18.45 -11.41 31.93
CA TYR A 429 -17.77 -11.80 30.69
C TYR A 429 -18.34 -11.11 29.44
N LYS A 430 -19.35 -10.23 29.60
CA LYS A 430 -20.00 -9.53 28.48
C LYS A 430 -19.04 -8.72 27.61
N ASP A 431 -18.00 -8.16 28.24
CA ASP A 431 -17.02 -7.29 27.58
C ASP A 431 -15.76 -8.08 27.15
N SER A 432 -15.60 -9.32 27.63
CA SER A 432 -14.44 -10.16 27.32
C SER A 432 -14.71 -11.23 26.27
N ILE A 433 -15.97 -11.69 26.12
CA ILE A 433 -16.36 -12.72 25.17
C ILE A 433 -17.21 -12.10 24.06
N GLN A 434 -16.69 -12.11 22.83
CA GLN A 434 -17.41 -11.70 21.64
C GLN A 434 -18.23 -12.85 21.07
N VAL A 435 -19.51 -12.61 20.80
CA VAL A 435 -20.40 -13.58 20.14
C VAL A 435 -20.41 -13.31 18.64
N VAL A 436 -20.11 -14.34 17.85
CA VAL A 436 -20.05 -14.29 16.38
C VAL A 436 -21.12 -15.23 15.83
N GLU A 437 -22.14 -14.64 15.19
CA GLU A 437 -23.21 -15.39 14.52
C GLU A 437 -22.90 -15.49 13.01
N ASP A 438 -22.96 -16.70 12.46
CA ASP A 438 -22.80 -16.89 11.01
C ASP A 438 -23.85 -17.87 10.42
N PRO A 439 -24.62 -17.46 9.40
CA PRO A 439 -25.65 -18.28 8.80
C PRO A 439 -25.10 -19.42 7.92
N THR A 440 -23.81 -19.40 7.54
CA THR A 440 -23.20 -20.48 6.76
C THR A 440 -23.15 -21.78 7.54
N ILE A 441 -23.09 -21.73 8.88
CA ILE A 441 -23.16 -22.91 9.74
C ILE A 441 -24.51 -23.62 9.54
N ASN A 442 -25.63 -22.89 9.52
CA ASN A 442 -26.96 -23.45 9.30
C ASN A 442 -27.06 -24.13 7.93
N ALA A 443 -26.48 -23.51 6.90
CA ALA A 443 -26.45 -24.08 5.56
C ALA A 443 -25.60 -25.37 5.49
N LEU A 444 -24.47 -25.41 6.20
CA LEU A 444 -23.59 -26.59 6.26
C LEU A 444 -24.22 -27.74 7.06
N CYS A 445 -25.03 -27.44 8.08
CA CYS A 445 -25.76 -28.42 8.88
C CYS A 445 -27.08 -28.90 8.25
N GLY A 446 -27.40 -28.48 7.02
CA GLY A 446 -28.59 -28.92 6.29
C GLY A 446 -29.88 -28.16 6.62
N GLY A 447 -29.81 -27.00 7.29
CA GLY A 447 -30.94 -26.14 7.58
C GLY A 447 -31.55 -26.32 8.98
N PHE A 448 -32.64 -25.57 9.23
CA PHE A 448 -33.41 -25.65 10.47
C PHE A 448 -34.12 -27.01 10.59
N GLY A 449 -34.17 -27.58 11.80
CA GLY A 449 -34.63 -28.95 12.06
C GLY A 449 -33.51 -29.99 12.19
N ASN A 450 -32.24 -29.56 12.04
CA ASN A 450 -31.07 -30.39 12.32
C ASN A 450 -30.33 -29.92 13.57
N VAL A 451 -29.49 -30.81 14.10
CA VAL A 451 -28.61 -30.50 15.25
C VAL A 451 -27.55 -29.50 14.81
N MET A 452 -27.49 -28.36 15.51
CA MET A 452 -26.55 -27.29 15.19
C MET A 452 -25.50 -27.15 16.30
N PRO A 453 -24.22 -27.45 16.02
CA PRO A 453 -23.15 -27.29 16.99
C PRO A 453 -22.76 -25.81 17.17
N TRP A 454 -22.14 -25.52 18.30
CA TRP A 454 -21.59 -24.20 18.61
C TRP A 454 -20.25 -24.35 19.34
N TRP A 455 -19.44 -23.30 19.33
CA TRP A 455 -18.03 -23.38 19.77
C TRP A 455 -17.64 -22.22 20.67
N LEU A 456 -16.73 -22.51 21.61
CA LEU A 456 -16.01 -21.51 22.40
C LEU A 456 -14.55 -21.56 21.97
N LEU A 457 -13.97 -20.40 21.63
CA LEU A 457 -12.57 -20.24 21.27
C LEU A 457 -11.82 -19.40 22.29
N GLY A 458 -10.53 -19.70 22.39
CA GLY A 458 -9.55 -18.90 23.08
C GLY A 458 -9.26 -17.56 22.41
N ALA A 459 -8.60 -16.67 23.14
CA ALA A 459 -8.04 -15.44 22.59
C ALA A 459 -6.98 -15.76 21.53
N LYS A 460 -6.96 -14.96 20.45
CA LYS A 460 -5.98 -15.09 19.34
C LYS A 460 -4.53 -14.92 19.77
N ASP A 461 -4.29 -14.27 20.90
CA ASP A 461 -2.94 -14.06 21.45
C ASP A 461 -2.44 -15.29 22.21
N ASP A 462 -3.36 -16.13 22.70
CA ASP A 462 -3.05 -17.27 23.57
C ASP A 462 -2.98 -18.59 22.77
N THR A 463 -3.60 -18.67 21.59
CA THR A 463 -3.65 -19.88 20.75
C THR A 463 -3.85 -19.56 19.26
N ASP A 464 -3.16 -20.32 18.39
CA ASP A 464 -3.17 -20.13 16.94
C ASP A 464 -4.27 -20.94 16.22
N PHE A 465 -5.09 -21.69 16.97
CA PHE A 465 -6.22 -22.53 16.55
C PHE A 465 -6.39 -22.80 15.04
N ILE A 466 -6.94 -21.85 14.27
CA ILE A 466 -7.03 -21.92 12.81
C ILE A 466 -6.38 -20.68 12.21
N GLU A 467 -5.51 -20.92 11.23
CA GLU A 467 -4.80 -19.90 10.48
C GLU A 467 -5.21 -19.94 9.01
N VAL A 468 -5.46 -18.75 8.46
CA VAL A 468 -5.66 -18.54 7.02
C VAL A 468 -4.37 -17.96 6.47
N ASP A 469 -3.64 -18.79 5.74
CA ASP A 469 -2.38 -18.42 5.11
C ASP A 469 -2.64 -17.80 3.73
N TYR A 470 -2.02 -16.66 3.46
CA TYR A 470 -2.00 -16.02 2.15
C TYR A 470 -0.59 -16.08 1.54
N LEU A 471 -0.49 -16.14 0.21
CA LEU A 471 0.80 -16.07 -0.47
C LEU A 471 1.42 -14.67 -0.27
N ASN A 472 2.58 -14.59 0.38
CA ASN A 472 3.28 -13.34 0.70
C ASN A 472 2.41 -12.30 1.43
N GLY A 473 1.38 -12.73 2.17
CA GLY A 473 0.44 -11.84 2.85
C GLY A 473 -0.50 -11.08 1.89
N GLN A 474 -0.60 -11.50 0.63
CA GLN A 474 -1.47 -10.87 -0.35
C GLN A 474 -2.92 -11.30 -0.15
N GLU A 475 -3.73 -10.43 0.46
CA GLU A 475 -5.18 -10.66 0.68
C GLU A 475 -6.03 -10.27 -0.54
N ILE A 476 -5.53 -9.37 -1.38
CA ILE A 476 -6.21 -8.86 -2.58
C ILE A 476 -5.75 -9.73 -3.77
N PRO A 477 -6.65 -10.31 -4.56
CA PRO A 477 -6.28 -11.13 -5.70
C PRO A 477 -5.46 -10.36 -6.71
N ASN A 478 -4.69 -11.10 -7.48
CA ASN A 478 -4.08 -10.60 -8.68
C ASN A 478 -5.12 -10.61 -9.80
N ILE A 479 -5.22 -9.48 -10.49
CA ILE A 479 -6.05 -9.31 -11.67
C ILE A 479 -5.13 -9.16 -12.86
N ARG A 480 -5.24 -10.08 -13.82
CA ARG A 480 -4.36 -10.13 -14.98
C ARG A 480 -5.18 -10.18 -16.26
N ARG A 481 -4.78 -9.40 -17.26
CA ARG A 481 -5.33 -9.50 -18.62
C ARG A 481 -4.84 -10.78 -19.32
N MET A 482 -5.75 -11.46 -20.02
CA MET A 482 -5.43 -12.67 -20.76
C MET A 482 -5.96 -12.61 -22.20
N GLU A 483 -5.23 -13.26 -23.11
CA GLU A 483 -5.71 -13.53 -24.45
C GLU A 483 -6.32 -14.93 -24.47
N THR A 484 -7.62 -15.02 -24.74
CA THR A 484 -8.28 -16.31 -25.00
C THR A 484 -8.60 -16.39 -26.49
N PRO A 485 -7.95 -17.30 -27.25
CA PRO A 485 -8.24 -17.50 -28.66
C PRO A 485 -9.72 -17.88 -28.87
N GLY A 486 -10.41 -17.18 -29.77
CA GLY A 486 -11.80 -17.49 -30.16
C GLY A 486 -12.91 -16.76 -29.40
N THR A 487 -12.59 -15.97 -28.36
CA THR A 487 -13.57 -15.11 -27.67
C THR A 487 -13.47 -13.66 -28.11
N LEU A 488 -14.60 -13.08 -28.52
CA LEU A 488 -14.74 -11.66 -28.84
C LEU A 488 -14.98 -10.85 -27.56
N GLY A 489 -13.91 -10.44 -26.89
CA GLY A 489 -14.00 -9.67 -25.64
C GLY A 489 -12.64 -9.36 -25.01
N PHE A 490 -12.61 -8.40 -24.10
CA PHE A 490 -11.50 -8.21 -23.18
C PHE A 490 -11.65 -9.19 -22.03
N VAL A 491 -10.58 -9.91 -21.70
CA VAL A 491 -10.60 -10.99 -20.72
C VAL A 491 -9.65 -10.66 -19.57
N TRP A 492 -10.12 -10.90 -18.35
CA TRP A 492 -9.30 -10.82 -17.15
C TRP A 492 -9.43 -12.10 -16.32
N ASP A 493 -8.31 -12.56 -15.80
CA ASP A 493 -8.21 -13.59 -14.78
C ASP A 493 -8.07 -12.93 -13.42
N ILE A 494 -8.95 -13.31 -12.49
CA ILE A 494 -8.85 -12.94 -11.08
C ILE A 494 -8.47 -14.20 -10.31
N TYR A 495 -7.33 -14.18 -9.62
CA TYR A 495 -6.89 -15.31 -8.81
C TYR A 495 -6.34 -14.86 -7.46
N LEU A 496 -6.59 -15.65 -6.43
CA LEU A 496 -6.08 -15.48 -5.07
C LEU A 496 -5.59 -16.83 -4.57
N ASP A 497 -4.48 -16.79 -3.84
CA ASP A 497 -3.83 -17.95 -3.25
C ASP A 497 -4.05 -17.94 -1.75
N TRP A 498 -4.74 -18.96 -1.23
CA TRP A 498 -4.91 -19.13 0.20
C TRP A 498 -4.86 -20.60 0.62
N GLY A 499 -4.50 -20.82 1.89
CA GLY A 499 -4.54 -22.09 2.58
C GLY A 499 -5.23 -21.92 3.92
N ILE A 500 -5.95 -22.94 4.39
CA ILE A 500 -6.55 -22.94 5.72
C ILE A 500 -6.02 -24.17 6.44
N SER A 501 -5.36 -23.95 7.56
CA SER A 501 -4.75 -24.99 8.37
C SER A 501 -5.19 -24.88 9.82
N VAL A 502 -5.43 -26.03 10.44
CA VAL A 502 -5.66 -26.13 11.89
C VAL A 502 -4.30 -26.24 12.55
N MET A 503 -3.94 -25.23 13.33
CA MET A 503 -2.65 -25.10 14.00
C MET A 503 -2.62 -25.80 15.35
N ASP A 504 -3.70 -25.67 16.11
CA ASP A 504 -3.80 -26.17 17.47
C ASP A 504 -5.24 -26.63 17.74
N TYR A 505 -5.43 -27.78 18.38
CA TYR A 505 -6.76 -28.28 18.75
C TYR A 505 -7.24 -27.75 20.10
N ARG A 506 -6.34 -27.20 20.93
CA ARG A 506 -6.63 -26.76 22.31
C ARG A 506 -7.35 -25.42 22.34
N GLY A 507 -7.20 -24.63 21.29
CA GLY A 507 -7.77 -23.29 21.22
C GLY A 507 -9.29 -23.23 21.02
N ALA A 508 -9.99 -24.35 20.88
CA ALA A 508 -11.44 -24.35 20.75
C ALA A 508 -12.11 -25.57 21.39
N ILE A 509 -13.34 -25.37 21.84
CA ILE A 509 -14.19 -26.42 22.40
C ILE A 509 -15.50 -26.46 21.65
N LYS A 510 -15.94 -27.67 21.31
CA LYS A 510 -17.19 -27.92 20.59
C LYS A 510 -18.27 -28.42 21.54
N ASN A 511 -19.42 -27.76 21.47
CA ASN A 511 -20.68 -28.32 21.92
C ASN A 511 -21.41 -28.91 20.70
N PRO A 512 -21.77 -30.21 20.70
CA PRO A 512 -22.56 -30.81 19.62
C PRO A 512 -23.90 -30.10 19.37
N GLY A 513 -24.40 -29.36 20.36
CA GLY A 513 -25.61 -28.55 20.26
C GLY A 513 -26.89 -29.36 20.31
N VAL A 514 -28.02 -28.71 20.01
CA VAL A 514 -29.35 -29.31 19.92
C VAL A 514 -30.00 -28.97 18.59
N GLU A 515 -31.12 -29.65 18.30
CA GLU A 515 -31.96 -29.34 17.15
C GLU A 515 -32.54 -27.92 17.26
N VAL A 516 -32.29 -27.07 16.27
CA VAL A 516 -32.84 -25.72 16.21
C VAL A 516 -34.01 -25.69 15.24
N LYS A 517 -35.20 -25.41 15.77
CA LYS A 517 -36.41 -25.20 14.97
C LYS A 517 -36.63 -23.72 14.74
N ASN A 518 -37.09 -23.36 13.53
CA ASN A 518 -37.55 -22.00 13.29
C ASN A 518 -38.83 -21.77 14.13
N PRO A 519 -38.89 -20.73 14.98
CA PRO A 519 -40.09 -20.43 15.77
C PRO A 519 -41.31 -20.07 14.90
N ILE A 520 -41.11 -19.79 13.61
CA ILE A 520 -42.15 -19.47 12.64
C ILE A 520 -42.13 -20.50 11.51
N ASN A 521 -43.32 -20.99 11.13
CA ASN A 521 -43.47 -21.77 9.90
C ASN A 521 -43.38 -20.82 8.70
N LEU A 522 -42.30 -20.93 7.93
CA LEU A 522 -42.17 -20.25 6.64
C LEU A 522 -43.05 -20.99 5.62
N ALA A 523 -43.81 -20.22 4.84
CA ALA A 523 -44.79 -20.74 3.87
C ALA A 523 -44.13 -21.37 2.64
#